data_AF-A0A9D8I0K9-F1
#
_entry.id   AF-A0A9D8I0K9-F1
#
_cell.length_a   1.000
_cell.length_b   1.000
_cell.length_c   1.000
_cell.angle_alpha   90.00
_cell.angle_beta   90.00
_cell.angle_gamma   90.00
#
_symmetry.space_group_name_H-M   'P 1'
#
loop_
_entity.id
_entity.type
_entity.pdbx_description
1 polymer ?
#
loop_
_entity_poly.entity_id
_entity_poly.type
_entity_poly.pdbx_seq_one_letter_code
_entity_poly.pdbx_strand_id
1 'polypeptide(L)'
;MSWPSGKNSKVLAKAVEAIQRYLEEHHREHLKPLLDFSRKEDRIVPLSEISDHFASSQLYPWHLESACEWLEQEGMVEKLSAPFKLTKRSSDCFEEPAYGLRS
;
A
#
# COMPACT_ATOMS: atom_id res chain seq x y z
N MET A 1 -22.11 -25.43 -11.86
CA MET A 1 -21.82 -24.15 -11.17
C MET A 1 -22.83 -23.13 -11.67
N SER A 2 -23.92 -22.91 -10.92
CA SER A 2 -24.95 -21.95 -11.29
C SER A 2 -24.49 -20.54 -10.91
N TRP A 3 -24.43 -19.65 -11.90
CA TRP A 3 -24.19 -18.23 -11.66
C TRP A 3 -25.34 -17.62 -10.85
N PRO A 4 -25.08 -16.70 -9.91
CA PRO A 4 -26.14 -16.09 -9.11
C PRO A 4 -27.07 -15.25 -9.99
N SER A 5 -28.37 -15.32 -9.72
CA SER A 5 -29.41 -14.60 -10.46
C SER A 5 -29.17 -13.07 -10.44
N GLY A 6 -29.61 -12.36 -11.48
CA GLY A 6 -29.30 -10.93 -11.68
C GLY A 6 -29.74 -9.98 -10.56
N LYS A 7 -30.66 -10.37 -9.66
CA LYS A 7 -30.99 -9.61 -8.44
C LYS A 7 -29.86 -9.66 -7.41
N ASN A 8 -29.24 -10.83 -7.21
CA ASN A 8 -28.14 -11.00 -6.26
C ASN A 8 -26.89 -10.26 -6.74
N SER A 9 -26.62 -10.25 -8.05
CA SER A 9 -25.53 -9.47 -8.64
C SER A 9 -25.66 -7.96 -8.36
N LYS A 10 -26.87 -7.38 -8.50
CA LYS A 10 -27.10 -5.95 -8.22
C LYS A 10 -26.95 -5.59 -6.75
N VAL A 11 -27.39 -6.46 -5.84
CA VAL A 11 -27.23 -6.24 -4.39
C VAL A 11 -25.75 -6.31 -4.00
N LEU A 12 -25.01 -7.29 -4.53
CA LEU A 12 -23.57 -7.41 -4.30
C LEU A 12 -22.80 -6.21 -4.86
N ALA A 13 -23.12 -5.76 -6.07
CA ALA A 13 -22.48 -4.57 -6.67
C ALA A 13 -22.67 -3.33 -5.78
N LYS A 14 -23.89 -3.09 -5.29
CA LYS A 14 -24.15 -1.98 -4.36
C LYS A 14 -23.39 -2.09 -3.05
N ALA A 15 -23.24 -3.31 -2.51
CA ALA A 15 -22.48 -3.51 -1.28
C ALA A 15 -20.99 -3.24 -1.50
N VAL A 16 -20.43 -3.69 -2.63
CA VAL A 16 -19.03 -3.41 -3.00
C VAL A 16 -18.81 -1.92 -3.21
N GLU A 17 -19.70 -1.22 -3.93
CA GLU A 17 -19.64 0.24 -4.11
C GLU A 17 -19.69 1.00 -2.78
N ALA A 18 -20.49 0.52 -1.82
CA ALA A 18 -20.57 1.14 -0.49
C ALA A 18 -19.27 0.95 0.31
N ILE A 19 -18.67 -0.25 0.24
CA ILE A 19 -17.37 -0.52 0.88
C ILE A 19 -16.28 0.33 0.22
N GLN A 20 -16.24 0.38 -1.10
CA GLN A 20 -15.24 1.15 -1.82
C GLN A 20 -15.32 2.64 -1.47
N ARG A 21 -16.53 3.22 -1.45
CA ARG A 21 -16.73 4.61 -1.05
C ARG A 21 -16.30 4.88 0.39
N TYR A 22 -16.62 3.99 1.31
CA TYR A 22 -16.18 4.10 2.69
C TYR A 22 -14.65 4.12 2.79
N LEU A 23 -13.96 3.25 2.04
CA LEU A 23 -12.50 3.25 2.00
C LEU A 23 -11.96 4.54 1.37
N GLU A 24 -12.53 5.01 0.26
CA GLU A 24 -12.18 6.29 -0.38
C GLU A 24 -12.40 7.50 0.55
N GLU A 25 -13.40 7.48 1.43
CA GLU A 25 -13.65 8.56 2.38
C GLU A 25 -12.67 8.54 3.57
N HIS A 26 -12.24 7.35 4.01
CA HIS A 26 -11.50 7.19 5.28
C HIS A 26 -10.04 6.75 5.13
N HIS A 27 -9.55 6.43 3.92
CA HIS A 27 -8.20 5.92 3.70
C HIS A 27 -7.11 6.87 4.23
N ARG A 28 -7.28 8.19 4.11
CA ARG A 28 -6.30 9.18 4.62
C ARG A 28 -6.13 9.10 6.13
N GLU A 29 -7.21 8.87 6.86
CA GLU A 29 -7.18 8.76 8.32
C GLU A 29 -6.55 7.43 8.74
N HIS A 30 -6.93 6.33 8.08
CA HIS A 30 -6.40 5.00 8.37
C HIS A 30 -4.92 4.86 7.99
N LEU A 31 -4.49 5.49 6.90
CA LEU A 31 -3.11 5.46 6.40
C LEU A 31 -2.30 6.67 6.85
N LYS A 32 -2.83 7.49 7.77
CA LYS A 32 -2.11 8.64 8.33
C LYS A 32 -0.72 8.28 8.86
N PRO A 33 -0.50 7.17 9.59
CA PRO A 33 0.84 6.82 10.05
C PRO A 33 1.85 6.64 8.92
N LEU A 34 1.44 6.03 7.81
CA LEU A 34 2.28 5.82 6.63
C LEU A 34 2.56 7.14 5.89
N LEU A 35 1.57 8.02 5.80
CA LEU A 35 1.72 9.35 5.21
C LEU A 35 2.61 10.27 6.07
N ASP A 36 2.47 10.22 7.40
CA ASP A 36 3.31 10.95 8.34
C ASP A 36 4.76 10.46 8.27
N PHE A 37 4.95 9.13 8.20
CA PHE A 37 6.26 8.52 7.99
C PHE A 37 6.91 9.02 6.69
N SER A 38 6.17 8.94 5.58
CA SER A 38 6.69 9.36 4.26
C SER A 38 7.05 10.86 4.25
N ARG A 39 6.25 11.69 4.92
CA ARG A 39 6.54 13.13 5.10
C ARG A 39 7.78 13.39 5.93
N LYS A 40 7.99 12.59 6.98
CA LYS A 40 9.14 12.74 7.88
C LYS A 40 10.45 12.33 7.21
N GLU A 41 10.42 11.25 6.43
CA GLU A 41 11.61 10.76 5.73
C GLU A 41 12.03 11.69 4.58
N ASP A 42 11.06 12.37 3.93
CA ASP A 42 11.30 13.34 2.86
C ASP A 42 12.21 12.82 1.73
N ARG A 43 12.06 11.53 1.43
CA ARG A 43 12.81 10.80 0.41
C ARG A 43 12.01 9.60 -0.06
N ILE A 44 12.51 8.96 -1.11
CA ILE A 44 12.10 7.63 -1.53
C ILE A 44 12.66 6.60 -0.55
N VAL A 45 11.78 5.76 0.01
CA VAL A 45 12.11 4.76 1.02
C VAL A 45 11.78 3.36 0.47
N PRO A 46 12.72 2.39 0.49
CA PRO A 46 12.44 1.03 0.07
C PRO A 46 11.38 0.34 0.95
N LEU A 47 10.59 -0.56 0.36
CA LEU A 47 9.51 -1.26 1.05
C LEU A 47 10.01 -2.09 2.24
N SER A 48 11.19 -2.69 2.14
CA SER A 48 11.83 -3.38 3.27
C SER A 48 12.06 -2.45 4.46
N GLU A 49 12.56 -1.25 4.23
CA GLU A 49 12.80 -0.24 5.27
C GLU A 49 11.49 0.30 5.87
N ILE A 50 10.46 0.52 5.05
CA ILE A 50 9.10 0.85 5.51
C ILE A 50 8.59 -0.28 6.41
N SER A 51 8.76 -1.53 5.98
CA SER A 51 8.30 -2.71 6.72
C SER A 51 9.00 -2.85 8.07
N ASP A 52 10.31 -2.60 8.11
CA ASP A 52 11.09 -2.59 9.35
C ASP A 52 10.62 -1.49 10.31
N HIS A 53 10.28 -0.31 9.81
CA HIS A 53 9.75 0.79 10.62
C HIS A 53 8.42 0.41 11.29
N PHE A 54 7.54 -0.28 10.56
CA PHE A 54 6.21 -0.66 11.05
C PHE A 54 6.14 -2.06 11.68
N ALA A 55 7.26 -2.78 11.79
CA ALA A 55 7.32 -4.18 12.26
C ALA A 55 6.70 -4.41 13.64
N SER A 56 6.68 -3.39 14.51
CA SER A 56 6.09 -3.42 15.85
C SER A 56 4.74 -2.70 15.97
N SER A 57 4.22 -2.19 14.85
CA SER A 57 2.96 -1.46 14.78
C SER A 57 1.77 -2.40 14.51
N GLN A 58 0.54 -1.86 14.59
CA GLN A 58 -0.66 -2.59 14.14
C GLN A 58 -0.76 -2.70 12.61
N LEU A 59 0.11 -1.99 11.87
CA LEU A 59 0.24 -2.14 10.42
C LEU A 59 1.15 -3.33 10.15
N TYR A 60 0.54 -4.49 9.95
CA TYR A 60 1.28 -5.70 9.64
C TYR A 60 2.03 -5.57 8.30
N PRO A 61 3.27 -6.08 8.19
CA PRO A 61 4.12 -5.92 7.00
C PRO A 61 3.46 -6.34 5.69
N TRP A 62 2.66 -7.41 5.70
CA TRP A 62 1.98 -7.93 4.51
C TRP A 62 0.86 -7.03 3.98
N HIS A 63 0.40 -6.04 4.76
CA HIS A 63 -0.56 -5.04 4.31
C HIS A 63 0.13 -3.76 3.82
N LEU A 64 1.41 -3.54 4.12
CA LEU A 64 2.11 -2.30 3.80
C LEU A 64 2.30 -2.13 2.30
N GLU A 65 2.60 -3.21 1.58
CA GLU A 65 2.70 -3.15 0.12
C GLU A 65 1.37 -2.72 -0.50
N SER A 66 0.27 -3.37 -0.14
CA SER A 66 -1.06 -3.02 -0.63
C SER A 66 -1.50 -1.60 -0.23
N ALA A 67 -1.12 -1.15 0.97
CA ALA A 67 -1.39 0.23 1.40
C ALA A 67 -0.60 1.25 0.56
N CYS A 68 0.68 0.99 0.29
CA CYS A 68 1.51 1.83 -0.57
C CYS A 68 0.99 1.85 -2.02
N GLU A 69 0.57 0.69 -2.55
CA GLU A 69 -0.03 0.60 -3.88
C GLU A 69 -1.34 1.36 -3.99
N TRP A 70 -2.21 1.29 -2.97
CA TRP A 70 -3.41 2.10 -2.93
C TRP A 70 -3.05 3.59 -2.95
N LEU A 71 -2.13 4.03 -2.09
CA LEU A 71 -1.72 5.44 -2.03
C LEU A 71 -1.11 5.93 -3.35
N GLU A 72 -0.45 5.05 -4.11
CA GLU A 72 0.08 5.37 -5.43
C GLU A 72 -1.05 5.57 -6.45
N GLN A 73 -2.05 4.69 -6.44
CA GLN A 73 -3.26 4.82 -7.28
C GLN A 73 -4.05 6.10 -6.97
N GLU A 74 -4.11 6.50 -5.69
CA GLU A 74 -4.70 7.77 -5.25
C GLU A 74 -3.80 9.00 -5.52
N GLY A 75 -2.60 8.78 -6.06
CA GLY A 75 -1.65 9.84 -6.41
C GLY A 75 -1.00 10.53 -5.21
N MET A 76 -0.98 9.92 -4.03
CA MET A 76 -0.39 10.48 -2.81
C MET A 76 1.09 10.14 -2.64
N VAL A 77 1.50 8.96 -3.11
CA VAL A 77 2.89 8.53 -3.15
C VAL A 77 3.29 8.18 -4.57
N GLU A 78 4.57 8.19 -4.85
CA GLU A 78 5.14 7.64 -6.07
C GLU A 78 5.83 6.30 -5.78
N LYS A 79 5.70 5.34 -6.71
CA LYS A 79 6.38 4.04 -6.66
C LYS A 79 7.55 4.05 -7.63
N LEU A 80 8.73 3.80 -7.11
CA LEU A 80 9.97 3.60 -7.88
C LEU A 80 10.56 2.22 -7.57
N SER A 81 11.61 1.86 -8.30
CA SER A 81 12.42 0.67 -8.01
C SER A 81 13.74 1.09 -7.36
N ALA A 82 14.10 0.43 -6.27
CA ALA A 82 15.37 0.62 -5.58
C ALA A 82 16.14 -0.70 -5.49
N PRO A 83 17.47 -0.68 -5.66
CA PRO A 83 18.29 -1.88 -5.55
C PRO A 83 18.41 -2.33 -4.08
N PHE A 84 18.16 -3.62 -3.84
CA PHE A 84 18.21 -4.29 -2.55
C PHE A 84 19.11 -5.53 -2.61
N LYS A 85 19.81 -5.81 -1.52
CA LYS A 85 20.65 -7.01 -1.36
C LYS A 85 20.03 -7.93 -0.31
N LEU A 86 19.74 -9.18 -0.71
CA LEU A 86 19.23 -10.22 0.20
C LEU A 86 20.14 -10.44 1.42
N THR A 87 21.46 -10.33 1.22
CA THR A 87 22.45 -10.41 2.30
C THR A 87 23.63 -9.49 2.02
N LYS A 88 24.38 -9.14 3.07
CA LYS A 88 25.63 -8.34 2.95
C LYS A 88 26.69 -8.98 2.04
N ARG A 89 26.59 -10.28 1.76
CA ARG A 89 27.55 -11.05 0.92
C ARG A 89 27.03 -11.34 -0.49
N SER A 90 25.81 -10.92 -0.82
CA SER A 90 25.22 -11.11 -2.16
C SER A 90 25.99 -10.29 -3.20
N SER A 91 26.40 -10.95 -4.29
CA SER A 91 26.84 -10.29 -5.53
C SER A 91 25.66 -9.72 -6.32
N ASP A 92 24.49 -10.30 -6.12
CA ASP A 92 23.29 -9.98 -6.89
C ASP A 92 22.49 -8.90 -6.16
N CYS A 93 22.08 -7.87 -6.90
CA CYS A 93 21.13 -6.86 -6.47
C CYS A 93 19.76 -7.21 -7.07
N PHE A 94 18.75 -7.21 -6.23
CA PHE A 94 17.35 -7.34 -6.62
C PHE A 94 16.72 -5.96 -6.62
N GLU A 95 15.72 -5.74 -7.47
CA GLU A 95 14.93 -4.51 -7.38
C GLU A 95 13.77 -4.74 -6.41
N GLU A 96 13.60 -3.82 -5.47
CA GLU A 96 12.43 -3.77 -4.60
C GLU A 96 11.60 -2.50 -4.86
N PRO A 97 10.29 -2.51 -4.56
CA PRO A 97 9.49 -1.30 -4.56
C PRO A 97 10.02 -0.29 -3.55
N ALA A 98 10.02 0.99 -3.92
CA ALA A 98 10.32 2.10 -3.03
C ALA A 98 9.28 3.20 -3.20
N TYR A 99 8.92 3.85 -2.10
CA TYR A 99 7.83 4.80 -2.05
C TYR A 99 8.24 6.11 -1.39
N GLY A 100 7.75 7.22 -1.92
CA GLY A 100 7.93 8.56 -1.34
C GLY A 100 6.70 9.42 -1.63
N LEU A 101 6.56 10.55 -0.91
CA LEU A 101 5.45 11.46 -1.19
C LEU A 101 5.56 12.01 -2.61
N ARG A 102 4.42 12.03 -3.32
CA ARG A 102 4.34 12.67 -4.63
C ARG A 102 4.31 14.19 -4.45
N SER A 103 5.25 14.88 -5.10
CA SER A 103 5.35 16.35 -5.14
C SER A 103 4.33 17.00 -6.07
#